data_AF-A0A1Z9DJE2-F1
#
_entry.id   AF-A0A1Z9DJE2-F1
#
_cell.length_a   1.000
_cell.length_b   1.000
_cell.length_c   1.000
_cell.angle_alpha   90.00
_cell.angle_beta   90.00
_cell.angle_gamma   90.00
#
_symmetry.space_group_name_H-M   'P 1'
#
loop_
_entity.id
_entity.type
_entity.pdbx_description
1 polymer ?
#
loop_
_entity_poly.entity_id
_entity_poly.type
_entity_poly.pdbx_seq_one_letter_code
_entity_poly.pdbx_strand_id
1 'polypeptide(L)' 'MKKDNKTFREMTTDELIKKINDSRKSYVDLKLQHTVSQIENPLQIKYQRRDIARMLTELKNRD' A
#
# COMPACT_ATOMS: atom_id res chain seq x y z
N MET A 1 2.86 -9.66 -12.27
CA MET A 1 2.65 -8.35 -11.61
C MET A 1 3.98 -7.78 -11.13
N LYS A 2 4.76 -7.17 -12.03
CA LYS A 2 6.04 -6.49 -11.75
C LYS A 2 5.97 -4.98 -12.07
N LYS A 3 4.82 -4.31 -11.84
CA LYS A 3 4.60 -2.95 -12.36
C LYS A 3 5.04 -1.81 -11.42
N ASP A 4 5.28 -2.05 -10.13
CA ASP A 4 5.17 -0.94 -9.16
C ASP A 4 6.46 -0.56 -8.41
N ASN A 5 7.51 -1.40 -8.43
CA ASN A 5 8.76 -1.02 -7.72
C ASN A 5 9.49 0.15 -8.38
N LYS A 6 9.31 0.36 -9.68
CA LYS A 6 9.98 1.44 -10.41
C LYS A 6 9.38 2.81 -10.06
N THR A 7 8.05 2.88 -9.87
CA THR A 7 7.32 4.09 -9.51
C THR A 7 7.63 4.56 -8.09
N PHE A 8 7.85 3.66 -7.12
CA PHE A 8 8.19 4.09 -5.75
C PHE A 8 9.57 4.72 -5.62
N ARG A 9 10.50 4.38 -6.52
CA ARG A 9 11.86 4.96 -6.55
C ARG A 9 11.88 6.39 -7.06
N GLU A 10 10.93 6.74 -7.92
CA GLU A 10 10.82 8.07 -8.53
C GLU A 10 10.15 9.10 -7.60
N MET A 11 9.46 8.66 -6.55
CA MET A 11 8.83 9.53 -5.54
C MET A 11 9.87 10.10 -4.57
N THR A 12 9.67 11.34 -4.11
CA THR A 12 10.44 11.91 -3.00
C THR A 12 10.12 11.20 -1.67
N THR A 13 10.98 11.36 -0.66
CA THR A 13 10.80 10.67 0.64
C THR A 13 9.51 11.11 1.33
N ASP A 14 9.17 12.39 1.24
CA ASP A 14 7.94 12.96 1.81
C ASP A 14 6.68 12.44 1.10
N GLU A 15 6.72 12.35 -0.23
CA GLU A 15 5.62 11.76 -1.01
C GLU A 15 5.42 10.29 -0.70
N LEU A 16 6.51 9.54 -0.53
CA LEU A 16 6.47 8.13 -0.16
C LEU A 16 5.83 7.94 1.22
N ILE A 17 6.22 8.76 2.21
CA ILE A 17 5.64 8.74 3.56
C ILE A 17 4.14 9.07 3.50
N LYS A 18 3.76 10.12 2.76
CA LYS A 18 2.36 10.50 2.57
C LYS A 18 1.56 9.35 1.96
N LYS A 19 2.08 8.72 0.90
CA LYS A 19 1.44 7.60 0.22
C LYS A 19 1.28 6.37 1.12
N ILE A 20 2.25 6.08 1.99
CA ILE A 20 2.17 5.00 2.98
C ILE A 20 1.02 5.26 3.96
N ASN A 21 0.90 6.48 4.46
CA ASN A 21 -0.14 6.85 5.42
C ASN A 21 -1.54 6.76 4.79
N ASP A 22 -1.70 7.28 3.58
CA ASP A 22 -2.98 7.19 2.84
C ASP A 22 -3.33 5.72 2.55
N SER A 23 -2.36 4.93 2.09
CA SER A 23 -2.57 3.51 1.77
C SER A 23 -2.91 2.67 3.00
N ARG A 24 -2.36 3.01 4.18
CA ARG A 24 -2.72 2.38 5.46
C ARG A 24 -4.15 2.68 5.86
N LYS A 25 -4.61 3.92 5.71
CA LYS A 25 -6.01 4.28 5.98
C LYS A 25 -6.95 3.47 5.08
N SER A 26 -6.73 3.51 3.77
CA SER A 26 -7.52 2.73 2.83
C SER A 26 -7.48 1.21 3.09
N TYR A 27 -6.34 0.67 3.55
CA TYR A 27 -6.24 -0.74 3.93
C TYR A 27 -7.12 -1.08 5.14
N VAL A 28 -7.17 -0.21 6.15
CA VAL A 28 -8.02 -0.39 7.34
C VAL A 28 -9.49 -0.33 6.94
N ASP A 29 -9.88 0.63 6.11
CA ASP A 29 -11.25 0.77 5.62
C ASP A 29 -11.68 -0.46 4.82
N LEU A 30 -10.82 -0.93 3.90
CA LEU A 30 -11.08 -2.11 3.09
C LEU A 30 -11.18 -3.39 3.94
N LYS A 31 -10.36 -3.50 4.99
CA LYS A 31 -10.41 -4.62 5.94
C LYS A 31 -11.70 -4.56 6.76
N LEU A 32 -12.12 -3.38 7.22
CA LEU A 32 -13.37 -3.19 7.95
C LEU A 32 -14.56 -3.55 7.06
N GLN A 33 -14.58 -3.06 5.82
CA GLN A 33 -15.60 -3.40 4.85
C GLN A 33 -15.67 -4.92 4.64
N HIS A 34 -14.54 -5.62 4.53
CA HIS A 34 -14.52 -7.09 4.41
C HIS A 34 -15.08 -7.82 5.64
N THR A 35 -14.90 -7.26 6.83
CA THR A 35 -15.46 -7.85 8.05
C THR A 35 -16.96 -7.60 8.21
N VAL A 36 -17.44 -6.45 7.72
CA VAL A 36 -18.86 -6.04 7.85
C VAL A 36 -19.69 -6.62 6.70
N SER A 37 -19.13 -6.74 5.50
CA SER A 37 -19.80 -7.27 4.31
C SER A 37 -18.85 -8.10 3.44
N GLN A 38 -19.42 -8.98 2.61
CA GLN A 38 -18.64 -9.65 1.59
C GLN A 38 -18.19 -8.61 0.56
N ILE A 39 -16.89 -8.32 0.53
CA ILE A 39 -16.29 -7.46 -0.48
C ILE A 39 -16.24 -8.18 -1.83
N GLU A 40 -16.47 -7.43 -2.90
CA GLU A 40 -16.41 -7.95 -4.27
C GLU A 40 -15.05 -8.56 -4.62
N ASN A 41 -13.96 -8.02 -4.05
CA ASN A 41 -12.61 -8.47 -4.41
C ASN A 41 -11.64 -8.56 -3.21
N PRO A 42 -11.63 -9.70 -2.49
CA PRO A 42 -10.69 -9.97 -1.40
C PRO A 42 -9.20 -9.89 -1.81
N LEU A 43 -8.87 -10.04 -3.09
CA LEU A 43 -7.49 -9.94 -3.56
C LEU A 43 -6.94 -8.52 -3.43
N GLN A 44 -7.80 -7.48 -3.44
CA GLN A 44 -7.36 -6.10 -3.27
C GLN A 44 -6.69 -5.88 -1.90
N ILE A 45 -7.20 -6.48 -0.82
CA ILE A 45 -6.56 -6.45 0.51
C ILE A 45 -5.13 -7.00 0.45
N LYS A 46 -4.95 -8.11 -0.28
CA LYS A 46 -3.64 -8.76 -0.44
C LYS A 46 -2.68 -7.89 -1.27
N TYR A 47 -3.17 -7.26 -2.34
CA TYR A 47 -2.35 -6.39 -3.17
C TYR A 47 -1.95 -5.11 -2.43
N GLN A 48 -2.90 -4.45 -1.78
CA GLN A 48 -2.64 -3.23 -1.02
C GLN A 48 -1.67 -3.46 0.13
N ARG A 49 -1.77 -4.60 0.84
CA ARG A 49 -0.77 -4.99 1.86
C ARG A 49 0.62 -5.16 1.27
N ARG A 50 0.74 -5.74 0.06
CA ARG A 50 2.03 -5.91 -0.62
C ARG A 50 2.60 -4.57 -1.07
N ASP A 51 1.78 -3.65 -1.53
CA ASP A 51 2.22 -2.32 -1.95
C ASP A 51 2.72 -1.49 -0.76
N ILE A 52 2.02 -1.53 0.37
CA ILE A 52 2.51 -0.93 1.62
C ILE A 52 3.87 -1.50 2.01
N ALA A 53 4.04 -2.82 1.95
CA ALA A 53 5.33 -3.45 2.27
C ALA A 53 6.46 -3.00 1.33
N ARG A 54 6.19 -2.88 0.02
CA ARG A 54 7.18 -2.38 -0.95
C ARG A 54 7.58 -0.94 -0.67
N MET A 55 6.61 -0.06 -0.37
CA MET A 55 6.89 1.33 -0.02
C MET A 55 7.73 1.45 1.25
N LEU A 56 7.44 0.62 2.27
CA LEU A 56 8.23 0.56 3.50
C LEU A 56 9.65 0.04 3.26
N THR A 57 9.82 -0.96 2.39
CA THR A 57 11.15 -1.44 1.99
C THR A 57 11.95 -0.34 1.29
N GLU A 58 11.35 0.43 0.39
CA GLU A 58 12.07 1.52 -0.25
C GLU A 58 12.36 2.69 0.69
N LEU A 59 11.51 2.96 1.68
CA LEU A 59 11.83 3.92 2.73
C LEU A 59 13.07 3.47 3.52
N LYS A 60 13.12 2.20 3.91
CA LYS A 60 14.28 1.61 4.60
C LYS A 60 15.55 1.57 3.75
N ASN A 61 15.44 1.44 2.43
CA ASN A 61 16.60 1.50 1.53
C ASN A 61 17.17 2.92 1.39
N ARG A 62 16.42 3.95 1.78
CA ARG A 62 16.84 5.37 1.76
C ARG A 62 17.45 5.81 3.10
N ASP A 63 17.15 5.10 4.18
CA ASP A 63 17.77 5.27 5.51
C ASP A 63 19.21 4.72 5.52
#